data_AF-A0A1I5LVX6-F1
#
_entry.id   AF-A0A1I5LVX6-F1
#
_cell.length_a   1.000
_cell.length_b   1.000
_cell.length_c   1.000
_cell.angle_alpha   90.00
_cell.angle_beta   90.00
_cell.angle_gamma   90.00
#
_symmetry.space_group_name_H-M   'P 1'
#
loop_
_entity.id
_entity.type
_entity.pdbx_description
1 polymer ?
#
loop_
_entity_poly.entity_id
_entity_poly.type
_entity_poly.pdbx_seq_one_letter_code
_entity_poly.pdbx_strand_id
1 'polypeptide(L)'
;FIGFHGTFLVQHWLGNEGMPRRYADYLESDGFTMLNTISTIGAFILGASMLPFLYNVFKSYRYGEVVEVDDPWGYGNSLEWATSCPPPRHNFTESSERPG
;
A
#
# COMPACT_ATOMS: atom_id res chain seq x y z
N PHE A 1 4.66 2.79 5.97
CA PHE A 1 6.08 3.21 5.84
C PHE A 1 6.94 2.77 7.01
N ILE A 2 6.68 3.24 8.24
CA ILE A 2 7.51 2.91 9.42
C ILE A 2 7.52 1.40 9.73
N GLY A 3 6.34 0.76 9.76
CA GLY A 3 6.24 -0.70 9.97
C GLY A 3 7.00 -1.52 8.91
N PHE A 4 6.94 -1.11 7.64
CA PHE A 4 7.68 -1.76 6.56
C PHE A 4 9.21 -1.72 6.79
N HIS A 5 9.77 -0.56 7.13
CA HIS A 5 11.19 -0.46 7.42
C HIS A 5 11.56 -1.23 8.70
N GLY A 6 10.72 -1.16 9.74
CA GLY A 6 10.91 -1.94 10.96
C GLY A 6 10.93 -3.45 10.74
N THR A 7 10.13 -3.96 9.79
CA THR A 7 10.13 -5.39 9.42
C THR A 7 11.32 -5.76 8.56
N PHE A 8 11.56 -5.07 7.45
CA PHE A 8 12.46 -5.58 6.41
C PHE A 8 13.89 -5.05 6.48
N LEU A 9 14.11 -3.90 7.11
CA LEU A 9 15.47 -3.35 7.19
C LEU A 9 16.36 -4.23 8.08
N VAL A 10 15.85 -4.70 9.22
CA VAL A 10 16.56 -5.60 10.14
C VAL A 10 16.89 -6.96 9.53
N GLN A 11 16.10 -7.42 8.55
CA GLN A 11 16.32 -8.69 7.86
C GLN A 11 17.58 -8.68 6.99
N HIS A 12 18.05 -7.50 6.54
CA HIS A 12 19.33 -7.39 5.82
C HIS A 12 20.50 -7.72 6.75
N TRP A 13 20.49 -7.18 7.97
CA TRP A 13 21.50 -7.48 8.98
C TRP A 13 21.43 -8.93 9.45
N LEU A 14 20.24 -9.43 9.74
CA LEU A 14 20.02 -10.82 10.18
C LEU A 14 20.43 -11.85 9.10
N GLY A 15 20.22 -11.54 7.82
CA GLY A 15 20.72 -12.37 6.72
C GLY A 15 22.26 -12.34 6.62
N ASN A 16 22.89 -11.20 6.89
CA ASN A 16 24.35 -11.06 6.92
C ASN A 16 24.98 -11.77 8.14
N GLU A 17 24.28 -11.83 9.27
CA GLU A 17 24.69 -12.59 10.47
C GLU A 17 24.54 -14.11 10.27
N GLY A 18 23.94 -14.55 9.17
CA GLY A 18 23.94 -15.94 8.76
C GLY A 18 22.66 -16.70 9.10
N MET A 19 21.52 -16.03 9.25
CA MET A 19 20.21 -16.70 9.34
C MET A 19 19.67 -17.01 7.92
N PRO A 20 19.75 -18.27 7.44
CA PRO A 20 19.18 -18.67 6.16
C PRO A 20 17.64 -18.59 6.14
N ARG A 21 17.08 -18.36 4.95
CA ARG A 21 15.63 -18.33 4.75
C ARG A 21 14.96 -19.68 5.00
N ARG A 22 13.68 -19.66 5.38
CA ARG A 22 12.79 -20.83 5.54
C ARG A 22 13.10 -21.73 6.75
N TYR A 23 13.76 -21.19 7.77
CA TYR A 23 13.95 -21.88 9.05
C TYR A 23 12.77 -21.58 9.97
N ALA A 24 12.25 -22.62 10.64
CA ALA A 24 11.12 -22.50 11.56
C ALA A 24 11.58 -22.11 12.97
N ASP A 25 12.80 -22.49 13.33
CA ASP A 25 13.44 -22.28 14.63
C ASP A 25 14.93 -21.91 14.48
N TYR A 26 15.48 -21.35 15.55
CA TYR A 26 16.90 -21.01 15.72
C TYR A 26 17.27 -21.17 17.20
N LEU A 27 18.55 -21.35 17.51
CA LEU A 27 19.01 -21.47 18.90
C LEU A 27 19.14 -20.08 19.53
N GLU A 28 18.86 -19.96 20.84
CA GLU A 28 19.09 -18.70 21.56
C GLU A 28 20.56 -18.25 21.51
N SER A 29 21.50 -19.19 21.38
CA SER A 29 22.92 -18.92 21.22
C SER A 29 23.28 -18.22 19.91
N ASP A 30 22.38 -18.23 18.91
CA ASP A 30 22.65 -17.70 17.57
C ASP A 30 22.52 -16.17 17.51
N GLY A 31 21.96 -15.53 18.54
CA GLY A 31 21.83 -14.07 18.62
C GLY A 31 20.72 -13.45 17.78
N PHE A 32 19.97 -14.25 17.01
CA PHE A 32 18.92 -13.75 16.10
C PHE A 32 17.63 -13.27 16.80
N THR A 33 17.48 -13.53 18.10
CA THR A 33 16.25 -13.23 18.87
C THR A 33 15.87 -11.75 18.79
N MET A 34 16.84 -10.85 18.96
CA MET A 34 16.58 -9.41 19.03
C MET A 34 16.08 -8.87 17.68
N LEU A 35 16.77 -9.19 16.59
CA LEU A 35 16.40 -8.73 15.24
C LEU A 35 15.06 -9.33 14.78
N ASN A 36 14.77 -10.60 15.11
CA ASN A 36 13.47 -11.21 14.85
C ASN A 36 12.35 -10.56 15.67
N THR A 37 12.62 -10.16 16.91
CA THR A 37 11.64 -9.45 17.77
C THR A 37 11.28 -8.10 17.17
N ILE A 38 12.28 -7.30 16.75
CA ILE A 38 12.03 -6.01 16.08
C ILE A 38 11.23 -6.21 14.79
N SER A 39 11.62 -7.20 13.98
CA SER A 39 10.91 -7.52 12.75
C SER A 39 9.44 -7.87 13.00
N THR A 40 9.17 -8.60 14.07
CA THR A 40 7.82 -9.01 14.48
C THR A 40 6.98 -7.82 14.91
N ILE A 41 7.55 -6.90 15.71
CA ILE A 41 6.87 -5.65 16.09
C ILE A 41 6.54 -4.82 14.85
N GLY A 42 7.50 -4.68 13.93
CA GLY A 42 7.28 -4.01 12.64
C GLY A 42 6.15 -4.66 11.83
N ALA A 43 6.09 -5.99 11.82
CA ALA A 43 5.08 -6.74 11.07
C ALA A 43 3.67 -6.54 11.66
N PHE A 44 3.54 -6.50 12.99
CA PHE A 44 2.27 -6.16 13.63
C PHE A 44 1.83 -4.73 13.32
N ILE A 45 2.74 -3.76 13.34
CA ILE A 45 2.43 -2.37 12.96
C ILE A 45 1.99 -2.31 11.49
N LEU A 46 2.65 -3.04 10.60
CA LEU A 46 2.30 -3.12 9.20
C LEU A 46 0.91 -3.75 9.00
N GLY A 47 0.61 -4.85 9.70
CA GLY A 47 -0.73 -5.47 9.68
C GLY A 47 -1.81 -4.54 10.22
N ALA A 48 -1.56 -3.87 11.35
CA ALA A 48 -2.49 -2.90 11.93
C ALA A 48 -2.75 -1.71 11.00
N SER A 49 -1.80 -1.34 10.14
CA SER A 49 -1.99 -0.26 9.15
C SER A 49 -3.07 -0.55 8.11
N MET A 50 -3.49 -1.80 7.94
CA MET A 50 -4.63 -2.15 7.09
C MET A 50 -5.97 -1.70 7.66
N LEU A 51 -6.10 -1.58 8.99
CA LEU A 51 -7.34 -1.15 9.64
C LEU A 51 -7.76 0.28 9.23
N PRO A 52 -6.90 1.32 9.35
CA PRO A 52 -7.27 2.65 8.89
C PRO A 52 -7.47 2.72 7.37
N PHE A 53 -6.75 1.91 6.58
CA PHE A 53 -6.96 1.83 5.13
C PHE A 53 -8.36 1.31 4.79
N LEU A 54 -8.75 0.16 5.35
CA LEU A 54 -10.07 -0.43 5.13
C LEU A 54 -11.19 0.48 5.64
N TYR A 55 -10.97 1.11 6.81
CA TYR A 55 -11.90 2.10 7.34
C TYR A 55 -12.06 3.29 6.39
N ASN A 56 -10.95 3.81 5.84
CA ASN A 56 -10.99 4.92 4.92
C ASN A 56 -11.72 4.58 3.61
N VAL A 57 -11.47 3.39 3.05
CA VAL A 57 -12.19 2.89 1.87
C VAL A 57 -13.69 2.76 2.16
N PHE A 58 -14.06 2.14 3.27
CA PHE A 58 -15.46 1.96 3.65
C PHE A 58 -16.18 3.30 3.86
N LYS A 59 -15.56 4.21 4.63
CA LYS A 59 -16.13 5.52 4.93
C LYS A 59 -16.26 6.36 3.65
N SER A 60 -15.22 6.40 2.82
CA SER A 60 -15.22 7.20 1.59
C SER A 60 -16.20 6.66 0.55
N TYR A 61 -16.35 5.34 0.45
CA TYR A 61 -17.34 4.75 -0.44
C TYR A 61 -18.79 5.06 -0.04
N ARG A 62 -19.10 5.09 1.26
CA ARG A 62 -20.48 5.26 1.74
C ARG A 62 -20.85 6.72 2.04
N TYR A 63 -19.89 7.53 2.46
CA TYR A 63 -20.08 8.88 2.99
C TYR A 63 -19.02 9.89 2.49
N GLY A 64 -18.17 9.50 1.54
CA GLY A 64 -17.18 10.40 0.97
C GLY A 64 -17.81 11.54 0.20
N GLU A 65 -17.06 12.63 0.05
CA GLU A 65 -17.45 13.74 -0.79
C GLU A 65 -17.56 13.28 -2.25
N VAL A 66 -18.68 13.60 -2.89
CA VAL A 66 -18.91 13.26 -4.29
C VAL A 66 -18.15 14.26 -5.13
N VAL A 67 -17.27 13.75 -5.98
CA VAL A 67 -16.55 14.56 -6.96
C VAL A 67 -17.47 14.78 -8.16
N GLU A 68 -17.73 16.04 -8.51
CA GLU A 68 -18.54 16.42 -9.68
C GLU A 68 -17.68 16.84 -10.90
N VAL A 69 -16.35 16.79 -10.79
CA VAL A 69 -15.40 17.11 -11.86
C VAL A 69 -14.82 15.84 -12.49
N ASP A 70 -14.48 15.90 -13.78
CA ASP A 70 -13.91 14.79 -14.54
C ASP A 70 -12.50 14.39 -14.03
N ASP A 71 -11.70 15.37 -13.61
CA ASP A 71 -10.37 15.16 -13.02
C ASP A 71 -10.30 15.68 -11.56
N PRO A 72 -10.44 14.80 -10.55
CA PRO A 72 -10.28 15.17 -9.14
C PRO A 72 -8.86 15.59 -8.74
N TRP A 73 -7.84 15.31 -9.57
CA TRP A 73 -6.42 15.57 -9.28
C TRP A 73 -5.84 16.74 -10.09
N GLY A 74 -6.61 17.26 -11.05
CA GLY A 74 -6.39 18.52 -11.79
C GLY A 74 -5.35 18.50 -12.92
N TYR A 75 -4.49 17.48 -13.00
CA TYR A 75 -3.42 17.37 -14.01
C TYR A 75 -3.35 15.98 -14.67
N GLY A 76 -4.49 15.29 -14.75
CA GLY A 76 -4.65 14.02 -15.42
C GLY A 76 -4.41 14.15 -16.93
N ASN A 77 -3.41 13.42 -17.45
CA ASN A 77 -2.99 13.54 -18.85
C ASN A 77 -3.44 12.38 -19.73
N SER A 78 -3.96 11.33 -19.12
CA SER A 78 -4.41 10.09 -19.76
C SER A 78 -5.93 10.05 -19.85
N LEU A 79 -6.47 9.25 -20.79
CA LEU A 79 -7.88 9.31 -21.20
C LEU A 79 -8.87 8.99 -20.07
N GLU A 80 -8.46 8.32 -19.00
CA GLU A 80 -9.30 8.04 -17.84
C GLU A 80 -9.70 9.30 -17.06
N TRP A 81 -8.98 10.42 -17.24
CA TRP A 81 -9.29 11.72 -16.62
C TRP A 81 -10.12 12.63 -17.54
N ALA A 82 -10.49 12.15 -18.73
CA ALA A 82 -11.34 12.86 -19.69
C ALA A 82 -12.80 12.35 -19.69
N THR A 83 -13.16 11.49 -18.73
CA THR A 83 -14.53 10.99 -18.52
C THR A 83 -15.05 11.46 -17.16
N SER A 84 -16.38 11.53 -17.03
CA SER A 84 -17.04 11.86 -15.77
C SER A 84 -16.70 10.93 -14.62
N CYS A 85 -16.75 11.45 -13.39
CA CYS A 85 -16.64 10.69 -12.15
C CYS A 85 -18.03 10.61 -11.46
N PRO A 86 -18.71 9.44 -11.41
CA PRO A 86 -18.30 8.13 -11.92
C PRO A 86 -18.43 8.00 -13.45
N PRO A 87 -17.67 7.08 -14.08
CA PRO A 87 -17.73 6.87 -15.53
C PRO A 87 -19.11 6.33 -15.97
N PRO A 88 -19.58 6.67 -17.17
CA PRO A 88 -20.79 6.11 -17.74
C PRO A 88 -20.61 4.62 -18.06
N ARG A 89 -21.71 3.87 -18.22
CA ARG A 89 -21.69 2.42 -18.50
C ARG A 89 -20.81 2.02 -19.69
N HIS A 90 -20.69 2.89 -20.69
CA HIS A 90 -19.86 2.68 -21.89
C HIS A 90 -18.58 3.53 -21.89
N ASN A 91 -18.05 3.82 -20.70
CA ASN A 91 -16.78 4.50 -20.40
C ASN A 91 -16.60 5.93 -20.89
N PHE A 92 -17.17 6.34 -22.03
CA PHE A 92 -17.03 7.69 -22.59
C PHE A 92 -18.37 8.19 -23.12
N THR A 93 -18.72 9.44 -22.80
CA THR A 93 -19.84 10.16 -23.40
C THR A 93 -19.42 10.88 -24.69
N GLU A 94 -18.18 11.36 -24.77
CA GLU A 94 -17.58 11.98 -25.95
C GLU A 94 -16.23 11.33 -26.28
N SER A 95 -15.95 11.11 -27.56
CA SER A 95 -14.64 10.66 -28.01
C SER A 95 -13.69 11.85 -28.03
N SER A 96 -12.72 11.89 -27.12
CA SER A 96 -11.61 12.85 -27.20
C SER A 96 -10.87 12.65 -28.53
N GLU A 97 -11.02 13.59 -29.46
CA GLU A 97 -10.17 13.66 -30.66
C GLU A 97 -8.75 14.01 -30.20
N ARG A 98 -7.80 13.10 -30.46
CA ARG A 98 -6.38 13.37 -30.24
C ARG A 98 -6.00 14.62 -31.04
N PRO A 99 -5.47 15.70 -30.43
CA PRO A 99 -4.85 16.76 -31.20
C PRO A 99 -3.66 16.14 -31.96
N GLY A 100 -3.70 16.25 -33.29
CA GLY A 100 -2.65 15.79 -34.20
C GLY A 100 -1.39 16.63 -34.13
#